data_AF-A0A959MUY8-F1
#
_entry.id   AF-A0A959MUY8-F1
#
_cell.length_a   1.000
_cell.length_b   1.000
_cell.length_c   1.000
_cell.angle_alpha   90.00
_cell.angle_beta   90.00
_cell.angle_gamma   90.00
#
_symmetry.space_group_name_H-M   'P 1'
#
loop_
_entity.id
_entity.type
_entity.pdbx_description
1 polymer ?
#
loop_
_entity_poly.entity_id
_entity_poly.type
_entity_poly.pdbx_seq_one_letter_code
_entity_poly.pdbx_strand_id
1 'polypeptide(L)'
;MKKLMLIGMSNIRSKIVNGVIDYIDNIREKGMPEIKITLHHEGDRSAIERENGVIEIIEIGEFADTITVDKKEIINENVGLFQEKVFDIGYRLGSEQANFARNIINKAVEKVGNIVEYKNVLGPEHIFEMLEKVQIDFDEKDNPIKPGFWADPNTGQKILEILKTIEDTPELLKKHDEIIEKKRIEYHDRESHRKLVG
;
A
#
# COMPACT_ATOMS: atom_id res chain seq x y z
N MET A 1 -9.72 26.92 55.37
CA MET A 1 -9.17 27.24 54.02
C MET A 1 -9.00 26.02 53.10
N LYS A 2 -8.57 24.83 53.56
CA LYS A 2 -8.42 23.63 52.70
C LYS A 2 -9.71 23.16 51.97
N LYS A 3 -10.89 23.33 52.58
CA LYS A 3 -12.18 22.88 52.01
C LYS A 3 -12.66 23.71 50.80
N LEU A 4 -12.27 24.99 50.71
CA LEU A 4 -12.60 25.87 49.56
C LEU A 4 -11.70 25.60 48.33
N MET A 5 -10.43 25.24 48.54
CA MET A 5 -9.51 24.87 47.45
C MET A 5 -9.94 23.59 46.72
N LEU A 6 -10.43 22.58 47.46
CA LEU A 6 -10.93 21.33 46.88
C LEU A 6 -12.20 21.52 46.03
N ILE A 7 -13.10 22.44 46.41
CA ILE A 7 -14.32 22.77 45.65
C ILE A 7 -13.96 23.54 44.37
N GLY A 8 -12.97 24.44 44.42
CA GLY A 8 -12.46 25.16 43.25
C GLY A 8 -11.82 24.23 42.22
N MET A 9 -11.03 23.24 42.66
CA MET A 9 -10.39 22.25 41.77
C MET A 9 -11.41 21.28 41.14
N SER A 10 -12.46 20.91 41.87
CA SER A 10 -13.59 20.13 41.35
C SER A 10 -14.34 20.84 40.21
N ASN A 11 -14.55 22.15 40.34
CA ASN A 11 -15.21 22.96 39.31
C ASN A 11 -14.33 23.22 38.08
N ILE A 12 -13.01 23.26 38.25
CA ILE A 12 -12.08 23.34 37.11
C ILE A 12 -12.00 22.00 36.38
N ARG A 13 -11.92 20.88 37.12
CA ARG A 13 -11.91 19.53 36.54
C ARG A 13 -13.18 19.23 35.77
N SER A 14 -14.35 19.54 36.32
CA SER A 14 -15.63 19.35 35.62
C SER A 14 -15.77 20.24 34.38
N LYS A 15 -15.26 21.48 34.42
CA LYS A 15 -15.22 22.35 33.23
C LYS A 15 -14.29 21.84 32.14
N ILE A 16 -13.12 21.30 32.49
CA ILE A 16 -12.19 20.70 31.51
C ILE A 16 -12.79 19.43 30.92
N VAL A 17 -13.36 18.56 31.77
CA VAL A 17 -14.02 17.33 31.32
C VAL A 17 -15.19 17.65 30.40
N ASN A 18 -16.05 18.60 30.77
CA ASN A 18 -17.16 19.02 29.92
C ASN A 18 -16.66 19.69 28.64
N GLY A 19 -15.59 20.51 28.68
CA GLY A 19 -14.99 21.09 27.48
C GLY A 19 -14.40 20.05 26.52
N VAL A 20 -13.84 18.96 27.05
CA VAL A 20 -13.35 17.83 26.23
C VAL A 20 -14.51 17.01 25.67
N ILE A 21 -15.56 16.77 26.46
CA ILE A 21 -16.79 16.09 25.99
C ILE A 21 -17.45 16.93 24.89
N ASP A 22 -17.62 18.23 25.14
CA ASP A 22 -18.15 19.17 24.16
C ASP A 22 -17.25 19.18 22.92
N TYR A 23 -15.92 19.16 23.04
CA TYR A 23 -15.00 19.07 21.90
C TYR A 23 -15.14 17.74 21.14
N ILE A 24 -15.31 16.60 21.81
CA ILE A 24 -15.54 15.29 21.17
C ILE A 24 -16.91 15.26 20.48
N ASP A 25 -17.95 15.79 21.11
CA ASP A 25 -19.29 15.86 20.54
C ASP A 25 -19.34 16.87 19.37
N ASN A 26 -18.58 17.96 19.45
CA ASN A 26 -18.41 18.94 18.36
C ASN A 26 -17.47 18.41 17.26
N ILE A 27 -16.51 17.53 17.54
CA ILE A 27 -15.77 16.74 16.53
C ILE A 27 -16.71 15.71 15.88
N ARG A 28 -17.65 15.13 16.61
CA ARG A 28 -18.68 14.27 16.01
C ARG A 28 -19.61 15.07 15.09
N GLU A 29 -19.98 16.28 15.47
CA GLU A 29 -20.83 17.17 14.66
C GLU A 29 -20.08 17.94 13.56
N LYS A 30 -18.77 18.22 13.72
CA LYS A 30 -17.98 19.09 12.81
C LYS A 30 -16.63 18.54 12.37
N GLY A 31 -16.16 17.41 12.89
CA GLY A 31 -14.75 16.95 12.84
C GLY A 31 -14.49 15.57 12.21
N MET A 32 -15.47 14.95 11.56
CA MET A 32 -15.19 14.02 10.44
C MET A 32 -15.82 14.43 9.09
N PRO A 33 -15.89 15.73 8.70
CA PRO A 33 -16.32 16.11 7.35
C PRO A 33 -15.29 15.76 6.27
N GLU A 34 -14.10 15.29 6.65
CA GLU A 34 -12.98 15.03 5.73
C GLU A 34 -12.78 13.55 5.37
N ILE A 35 -13.54 12.61 5.97
CA ILE A 35 -13.62 11.26 5.39
C ILE A 35 -14.56 11.38 4.19
N LYS A 36 -13.96 11.67 3.03
CA LYS A 36 -14.68 11.76 1.77
C LYS A 36 -15.25 10.38 1.44
N ILE A 37 -16.50 10.14 1.83
CA ILE A 37 -17.27 8.99 1.37
C ILE A 37 -17.48 9.18 -0.13
N THR A 38 -16.67 8.48 -0.92
CA THR A 38 -16.82 8.48 -2.38
C THR A 38 -17.63 7.25 -2.71
N LEU A 39 -18.88 7.46 -3.14
CA LEU A 39 -19.73 6.37 -3.60
C LEU A 39 -19.19 5.91 -4.95
N HIS A 40 -18.59 4.72 -4.98
CA HIS A 40 -18.32 4.03 -6.24
C HIS A 40 -19.63 3.42 -6.73
N HIS A 41 -20.16 3.94 -7.84
CA HIS A 41 -21.42 3.49 -8.42
C HIS A 41 -21.32 2.14 -9.17
N GLU A 42 -20.14 1.52 -9.20
CA GLU A 42 -19.84 0.35 -10.04
C GLU A 42 -20.26 -1.00 -9.44
N GLY A 43 -21.04 -1.02 -8.35
CA GLY A 43 -21.50 -2.24 -7.69
C GLY A 43 -20.46 -2.83 -6.73
N ASP A 44 -20.68 -4.07 -6.27
CA ASP A 44 -19.81 -4.80 -5.33
C ASP A 44 -18.73 -5.65 -6.04
N ARG A 45 -18.66 -5.57 -7.37
CA ARG A 45 -17.86 -6.44 -8.23
C ARG A 45 -17.33 -5.69 -9.44
N SER A 46 -16.12 -6.04 -9.86
CA SER A 46 -15.55 -5.67 -11.16
C SER A 46 -15.41 -6.93 -12.02
N ALA A 47 -15.60 -6.83 -13.34
CA ALA A 47 -15.48 -7.97 -14.25
C ALA A 47 -14.48 -7.64 -15.37
N ILE A 48 -13.58 -8.58 -15.65
CA ILE A 48 -12.64 -8.51 -16.78
C ILE A 48 -12.97 -9.64 -17.74
N GLU A 49 -13.41 -9.30 -18.94
CA GLU A 49 -13.53 -10.24 -20.05
C GLU A 49 -12.18 -10.30 -20.79
N ARG A 50 -11.60 -11.50 -20.87
CA ARG A 50 -10.33 -11.73 -21.59
C ARG A 50 -10.61 -12.11 -23.04
N GLU A 51 -9.58 -12.02 -23.89
CA GLU A 51 -9.66 -12.34 -25.34
C GLU A 51 -10.18 -13.76 -25.64
N ASN A 52 -10.06 -14.69 -24.69
CA ASN A 52 -10.57 -16.05 -24.80
C ASN A 52 -12.04 -16.21 -24.32
N GLY A 53 -12.75 -15.11 -24.06
CA GLY A 53 -14.13 -15.10 -23.58
C GLY A 53 -14.29 -15.51 -22.11
N VAL A 54 -13.20 -15.69 -21.36
CA VAL A 54 -13.26 -15.96 -19.92
C VAL A 54 -13.55 -14.66 -19.18
N ILE A 55 -14.62 -14.65 -18.40
CA ILE A 55 -14.99 -13.55 -17.51
C ILE A 55 -14.44 -13.85 -16.12
N GLU A 56 -13.54 -13.00 -15.65
CA GLU A 56 -13.05 -13.02 -14.26
C GLU A 56 -13.78 -11.96 -13.46
N ILE A 57 -14.40 -12.37 -12.35
CA ILE A 57 -15.04 -11.47 -11.40
C ILE A 57 -14.07 -11.19 -10.26
N ILE A 58 -13.85 -9.90 -9.98
CA ILE A 58 -13.08 -9.38 -8.87
C ILE A 58 -14.08 -8.80 -7.87
N GLU A 59 -14.20 -9.42 -6.69
CA GLU A 59 -15.02 -8.87 -5.61
C GLU A 59 -14.32 -7.67 -4.97
N ILE A 60 -15.08 -6.60 -4.73
CA ILE A 60 -14.61 -5.44 -4.00
C ILE A 60 -14.68 -5.77 -2.50
N GLY A 61 -13.52 -5.83 -1.83
CA GLY A 61 -13.46 -6.11 -0.40
C GLY A 61 -13.94 -4.92 0.43
N GLU A 62 -14.84 -5.18 1.39
CA GLU A 62 -15.20 -4.22 2.44
C GLU A 62 -14.22 -4.36 3.62
N PHE A 63 -13.68 -3.24 4.09
CA PHE A 63 -12.80 -3.18 5.26
C PHE A 63 -13.43 -2.26 6.30
N ALA A 64 -13.83 -2.83 7.43
CA ALA A 64 -14.46 -2.11 8.52
C ALA A 64 -13.94 -2.62 9.87
N ASP A 65 -13.67 -1.69 10.78
CA ASP A 65 -13.27 -1.99 12.16
C ASP A 65 -14.02 -1.05 13.11
N THR A 66 -14.29 -1.50 14.33
CA THR A 66 -15.06 -0.76 15.34
C THR A 66 -14.27 -0.67 16.64
N ILE A 67 -14.12 0.54 17.18
CA ILE A 67 -13.67 0.73 18.57
C ILE A 67 -14.82 1.15 19.46
N THR A 68 -14.80 0.64 20.68
CA THR A 68 -15.59 1.15 21.79
C THR A 68 -14.61 1.72 22.82
N VAL A 69 -14.85 2.96 23.26
CA VAL A 69 -14.06 3.63 24.29
C VAL A 69 -15.00 4.07 25.40
N ASP A 70 -14.74 3.63 26.64
CA ASP A 70 -15.55 4.09 27.77
C ASP A 70 -15.21 5.55 28.09
N LYS A 71 -16.25 6.37 28.23
CA LYS A 71 -16.12 7.78 28.59
C LYS A 71 -15.31 7.98 29.87
N LYS A 72 -15.39 7.07 30.84
CA LYS A 72 -14.63 7.09 32.09
C LYS A 72 -13.14 6.84 31.87
N GLU A 73 -12.77 6.01 30.89
CA GLU A 73 -11.36 5.76 30.54
C GLU A 73 -10.73 7.02 29.96
N ILE A 74 -11.42 7.72 29.06
CA ILE A 74 -10.95 9.00 28.47
C ILE A 74 -10.73 10.06 29.56
N ILE A 75 -11.65 10.14 30.54
CA ILE A 75 -11.60 11.12 31.63
C ILE A 75 -10.47 10.83 32.61
N ASN A 76 -10.12 9.55 32.81
CA ASN A 76 -9.17 9.12 33.83
C ASN A 76 -7.74 8.97 33.30
N GLU A 77 -7.56 8.54 32.05
CA GLU A 77 -6.23 8.15 31.55
C GLU A 77 -5.54 9.19 30.66
N ASN A 78 -6.29 10.08 29.99
CA ASN A 78 -5.88 11.20 29.10
C ASN A 78 -6.58 11.10 27.72
N VAL A 79 -6.88 12.25 27.11
CA VAL A 79 -7.44 12.39 25.75
C VAL A 79 -6.58 11.67 24.69
N GLY A 80 -5.28 11.50 24.94
CA GLY A 80 -4.37 10.74 24.09
C GLY A 80 -4.77 9.28 23.85
N LEU A 81 -5.47 8.63 24.80
CA LEU A 81 -5.92 7.24 24.65
C LEU A 81 -6.90 7.05 23.50
N PHE A 82 -7.76 8.05 23.25
CA PHE A 82 -8.68 8.01 22.10
C PHE A 82 -7.90 8.10 20.78
N GLN A 83 -6.90 8.98 20.72
CA GLN A 83 -6.06 9.16 19.54
C GLN A 83 -5.25 7.89 19.23
N GLU A 84 -4.67 7.25 20.24
CA GLU A 84 -3.97 5.97 20.10
C GLU A 84 -4.88 4.87 19.52
N LYS A 85 -6.09 4.70 20.07
CA LYS A 85 -7.05 3.71 19.57
C LYS A 85 -7.48 3.96 18.13
N VAL A 86 -7.61 5.23 17.71
CA VAL A 86 -7.91 5.58 16.32
C VAL A 86 -6.73 5.26 15.39
N PHE A 87 -5.50 5.55 15.80
CA PHE A 87 -4.31 5.18 15.02
C PHE A 87 -4.15 3.66 14.91
N ASP A 88 -4.44 2.91 15.98
CA ASP A 88 -4.39 1.45 15.96
C ASP A 88 -5.37 0.87 14.94
N ILE A 89 -6.60 1.40 14.84
CA ILE A 89 -7.54 1.01 13.78
C ILE A 89 -6.97 1.33 12.40
N GLY A 90 -6.49 2.57 12.22
CA GLY A 90 -5.95 3.00 10.93
C GLY A 90 -4.81 2.09 10.46
N TYR A 91 -3.93 1.69 11.38
CA TYR A 91 -2.85 0.75 11.11
C TYR A 91 -3.37 -0.65 10.76
N ARG A 92 -4.35 -1.18 11.51
CA ARG A 92 -4.95 -2.49 11.23
C ARG A 92 -5.64 -2.51 9.86
N LEU A 93 -6.51 -1.54 9.58
CA LEU A 93 -7.20 -1.43 8.29
C LEU A 93 -6.21 -1.27 7.13
N GLY A 94 -5.19 -0.43 7.29
CA GLY A 94 -4.14 -0.27 6.27
C GLY A 94 -3.38 -1.57 6.03
N SER A 95 -3.08 -2.33 7.09
CA SER A 95 -2.43 -3.65 6.99
C SER A 95 -3.33 -4.68 6.30
N GLU A 96 -4.63 -4.72 6.61
CA GLU A 96 -5.60 -5.59 5.95
C GLU A 96 -5.73 -5.28 4.46
N GLN A 97 -5.83 -4.00 4.09
CA GLN A 97 -5.87 -3.57 2.70
C GLN A 97 -4.59 -3.93 1.95
N ALA A 98 -3.42 -3.71 2.56
CA ALA A 98 -2.14 -4.08 1.95
C ALA A 98 -2.02 -5.59 1.72
N ASN A 99 -2.46 -6.40 2.69
CA ASN A 99 -2.48 -7.86 2.57
C ASN A 99 -3.47 -8.34 1.49
N PHE A 100 -4.65 -7.73 1.42
CA PHE A 100 -5.62 -8.01 0.37
C PHE A 100 -5.07 -7.71 -1.03
N ALA A 101 -4.47 -6.52 -1.22
CA ALA A 101 -3.83 -6.14 -2.46
C ALA A 101 -2.70 -7.12 -2.85
N ARG A 102 -1.85 -7.49 -1.88
CA ARG A 102 -0.80 -8.50 -2.09
C ARG A 102 -1.37 -9.85 -2.52
N ASN A 103 -2.46 -10.31 -1.90
CA ASN A 103 -3.10 -11.57 -2.24
C ASN A 103 -3.68 -11.56 -3.67
N ILE A 104 -4.27 -10.45 -4.11
CA ILE A 104 -4.76 -10.31 -5.48
C ILE A 104 -3.59 -10.38 -6.47
N ILE A 105 -2.52 -9.63 -6.21
CA ILE A 105 -1.33 -9.62 -7.07
C ILE A 105 -0.72 -11.01 -7.15
N ASN A 106 -0.53 -11.69 -6.01
CA ASN A 106 0.04 -13.04 -5.97
C ASN A 106 -0.79 -14.03 -6.78
N LYS A 107 -2.13 -14.04 -6.63
CA LYS A 107 -3.01 -14.90 -7.43
C LYS A 107 -2.90 -14.62 -8.93
N ALA A 108 -2.82 -13.35 -9.30
CA ALA A 108 -2.68 -12.96 -10.71
C ALA A 108 -1.33 -13.42 -11.29
N VAL A 109 -0.25 -13.24 -10.53
CA VAL A 109 1.11 -13.62 -10.90
C VAL A 109 1.28 -15.14 -10.96
N GLU A 110 0.72 -15.88 -10.00
CA GLU A 110 0.70 -17.34 -9.97
C GLU A 110 -0.03 -17.92 -11.19
N LYS A 111 -1.18 -17.34 -11.53
CA LYS A 111 -1.99 -17.80 -12.67
C LYS A 111 -1.24 -17.73 -14.00
N VAL A 112 -0.40 -16.72 -14.18
CA VAL A 112 0.37 -16.53 -15.43
C VAL A 112 1.80 -17.10 -15.35
N GLY A 113 2.16 -17.74 -14.23
CA GLY A 113 3.49 -18.31 -14.03
C GLY A 113 4.61 -17.28 -13.93
N ASN A 114 4.31 -16.02 -13.59
CA ASN A 114 5.29 -14.95 -13.48
C ASN A 114 6.00 -14.93 -12.10
N ILE A 115 6.36 -16.10 -11.61
CA ILE A 115 7.03 -16.28 -10.31
C ILE A 115 8.51 -16.55 -10.54
N VAL A 116 9.38 -15.89 -9.79
CA VAL A 116 10.81 -16.21 -9.69
C VAL A 116 11.05 -16.80 -8.31
N GLU A 117 11.48 -18.06 -8.26
CA GLU A 117 11.75 -18.76 -7.01
C GLU A 117 13.24 -18.69 -6.68
N TYR A 118 13.57 -18.42 -5.41
CA TYR A 118 14.93 -18.56 -4.89
C TYR A 118 14.89 -19.45 -3.64
N LYS A 119 15.82 -20.40 -3.54
CA LYS A 119 15.79 -21.39 -2.44
C LYS A 119 16.37 -20.86 -1.13
N ASN A 120 17.54 -20.21 -1.19
CA ASN A 120 18.31 -19.88 0.02
C ASN A 120 18.93 -18.47 0.00
N VAL A 121 19.41 -18.01 -1.15
CA VAL A 121 20.11 -16.72 -1.28
C VAL A 121 19.58 -16.01 -2.51
N LEU A 122 19.11 -14.78 -2.31
CA LEU A 122 18.76 -13.88 -3.40
C LEU A 122 20.07 -13.36 -4.03
N GLY A 123 20.15 -13.38 -5.35
CA GLY A 123 21.35 -13.03 -6.10
C GLY A 123 21.04 -12.43 -7.48
N PRO A 124 22.05 -11.96 -8.23
CA PRO A 124 21.89 -11.28 -9.52
C PRO A 124 21.06 -12.07 -10.55
N GLU A 125 21.22 -13.38 -10.59
CA GLU A 125 20.48 -14.30 -11.46
C GLU A 125 18.97 -14.21 -11.29
N HIS A 126 18.50 -14.01 -10.06
CA HIS A 126 17.07 -13.88 -9.77
C HIS A 126 16.53 -12.52 -10.25
N ILE A 127 17.35 -11.46 -10.16
CA ILE A 127 17.01 -10.14 -10.72
C ILE A 127 16.94 -10.23 -12.24
N PHE A 128 17.88 -10.93 -12.89
CA PHE A 128 17.83 -11.14 -14.34
C PHE A 128 16.60 -11.94 -14.78
N GLU A 129 16.30 -13.04 -14.09
CA GLU A 129 15.09 -13.83 -14.38
C GLU A 129 13.82 -12.98 -14.24
N MET A 130 13.75 -12.14 -13.19
CA MET A 130 12.64 -11.21 -13.00
C MET A 130 12.56 -10.21 -14.17
N LEU A 131 13.67 -9.56 -14.54
CA LEU A 131 13.72 -8.60 -15.64
C LEU A 131 13.29 -9.22 -16.98
N GLU A 132 13.63 -10.49 -17.22
CA GLU A 132 13.19 -11.21 -18.41
C GLU A 132 11.68 -11.46 -18.45
N LYS A 133 11.04 -11.68 -17.30
CA LYS A 133 9.60 -11.96 -17.23
C LYS A 133 8.72 -10.71 -17.17
N VAL A 134 9.21 -9.62 -16.56
CA VAL A 134 8.42 -8.39 -16.50
C VAL A 134 8.39 -7.67 -17.85
N GLN A 135 7.28 -6.99 -18.11
CA GLN A 135 7.22 -6.01 -19.18
C GLN A 135 7.91 -4.72 -18.70
N ILE A 136 8.79 -4.18 -19.53
CA ILE A 136 9.46 -2.90 -19.28
C ILE A 136 9.01 -1.94 -20.38
N ASP A 137 8.57 -0.76 -19.96
CA ASP A 137 8.22 0.34 -20.86
C ASP A 137 9.38 1.35 -20.90
N PHE A 138 9.43 2.16 -21.95
CA PHE A 138 10.51 3.11 -22.19
C PHE A 138 9.96 4.52 -22.33
N ASP A 139 10.68 5.50 -21.78
CA ASP A 139 10.33 6.91 -21.89
C ASP A 139 10.63 7.50 -23.28
N GLU A 140 10.30 8.77 -23.51
CA GLU A 140 10.56 9.44 -24.80
C GLU A 140 12.05 9.55 -25.17
N LYS A 141 12.94 9.39 -24.20
CA LYS A 141 14.40 9.38 -24.37
C LYS A 141 14.96 7.96 -24.42
N ASP A 142 14.08 6.97 -24.51
CA ASP A 142 14.41 5.56 -24.62
C ASP A 142 15.12 5.01 -23.36
N ASN A 143 14.84 5.58 -22.19
CA ASN A 143 15.28 5.03 -20.91
C ASN A 143 14.24 4.03 -20.38
N PRO A 144 14.68 2.89 -19.82
CA PRO A 144 13.77 1.93 -19.23
C PRO A 144 13.10 2.52 -17.97
N ILE A 145 11.78 2.42 -17.90
CA ILE A 145 11.00 2.69 -16.70
C ILE A 145 11.21 1.50 -15.76
N LYS A 146 12.09 1.68 -14.77
CA LYS A 146 12.52 0.60 -13.87
C LYS A 146 11.33 0.07 -13.04
N PRO A 147 11.17 -1.26 -12.90
CA PRO A 147 10.18 -1.85 -12.01
C PRO A 147 10.36 -1.38 -10.56
N GLY A 148 9.24 -1.13 -9.86
CA GLY A 148 9.24 -0.91 -8.43
C GLY A 148 9.32 -2.24 -7.66
N PHE A 149 10.11 -2.26 -6.58
CA PHE A 149 10.17 -3.40 -5.66
C PHE A 149 9.32 -3.12 -4.42
N TRP A 150 8.33 -3.99 -4.14
CA TRP A 150 7.61 -3.97 -2.88
C TRP A 150 8.13 -5.08 -1.97
N ALA A 151 8.98 -4.72 -1.02
CA ALA A 151 9.62 -5.64 -0.10
C ALA A 151 9.67 -5.07 1.32
N ASP A 152 9.86 -5.94 2.32
CA ASP A 152 10.22 -5.48 3.66
C ASP A 152 11.61 -4.81 3.66
N PRO A 153 11.94 -3.96 4.65
CA PRO A 153 13.19 -3.20 4.65
C PRO A 153 14.46 -4.05 4.51
N ASN A 154 14.50 -5.25 5.11
CA ASN A 154 15.68 -6.10 5.06
C ASN A 154 15.88 -6.69 3.66
N THR A 155 14.79 -7.14 3.04
CA THR A 155 14.82 -7.64 1.66
C THR A 155 15.13 -6.51 0.68
N GLY A 156 14.56 -5.32 0.88
CA GLY A 156 14.85 -4.13 0.08
C GLY A 156 16.34 -3.77 0.08
N GLN A 157 16.97 -3.78 1.26
CA GLN A 157 18.40 -3.52 1.37
C GLN A 157 19.26 -4.53 0.59
N LYS A 158 18.92 -5.83 0.66
CA LYS A 158 19.60 -6.87 -0.11
C LYS A 158 19.45 -6.66 -1.62
N ILE A 159 18.26 -6.29 -2.09
CA ILE A 159 18.04 -5.99 -3.51
C ILE A 159 18.93 -4.83 -3.97
N LEU A 160 19.05 -3.77 -3.16
CA LEU A 160 19.94 -2.64 -3.48
C LEU A 160 21.41 -3.07 -3.57
N GLU A 161 21.87 -3.92 -2.66
CA GLU A 161 23.23 -4.47 -2.70
C GLU A 161 23.48 -5.31 -3.95
N ILE A 162 22.50 -6.12 -4.37
CA ILE A 162 22.57 -6.93 -5.59
C ILE A 162 22.60 -6.03 -6.83
N LEU A 163 21.74 -5.01 -6.90
CA LEU A 163 21.71 -4.05 -8.01
C LEU A 163 23.06 -3.33 -8.13
N LYS A 164 23.62 -2.88 -7.00
CA LYS A 164 24.96 -2.29 -6.98
C LYS A 164 26.04 -3.28 -7.46
N THR A 165 25.95 -4.54 -7.04
CA THR A 165 26.89 -5.59 -7.47
C THR A 165 26.81 -5.81 -8.99
N ILE A 166 25.61 -5.75 -9.58
CA ILE A 166 25.41 -5.83 -11.02
C ILE A 166 26.09 -4.66 -11.73
N GLU A 167 25.89 -3.42 -11.23
CA GLU A 167 26.48 -2.21 -11.81
C GLU A 167 28.02 -2.19 -11.72
N ASP A 168 28.57 -2.64 -10.60
CA ASP A 168 30.02 -2.61 -10.34
C ASP A 168 30.79 -3.77 -10.99
N THR A 169 30.10 -4.81 -11.47
CA THR A 169 30.72 -6.01 -12.07
C THR A 169 30.54 -6.02 -13.59
N PRO A 170 31.61 -5.84 -14.40
CA PRO A 170 31.49 -5.68 -15.86
C PRO A 170 30.73 -6.81 -16.58
N GLU A 171 30.90 -8.05 -16.16
CA GLU A 171 30.21 -9.20 -16.75
C GLU A 171 28.71 -9.20 -16.45
N LEU A 172 28.32 -8.80 -15.22
CA LEU A 172 26.92 -8.72 -14.81
C LEU A 172 26.23 -7.50 -15.43
N LEU A 173 26.93 -6.37 -15.51
CA LEU A 173 26.44 -5.17 -16.18
C LEU A 173 26.18 -5.46 -17.67
N LYS A 174 27.11 -6.14 -18.34
CA LYS A 174 26.91 -6.54 -19.74
C LYS A 174 25.64 -7.39 -19.91
N LYS A 175 25.44 -8.37 -19.04
CA LYS A 175 24.23 -9.22 -19.08
C LYS A 175 22.96 -8.43 -18.80
N HIS A 176 23.00 -7.49 -17.85
CA HIS A 176 21.90 -6.57 -17.60
C HIS A 176 21.55 -5.77 -18.85
N ASP A 177 22.54 -5.17 -19.51
CA ASP A 177 22.33 -4.32 -20.68
C ASP A 177 21.80 -5.13 -21.87
N GLU A 178 22.26 -6.37 -22.05
CA GLU A 178 21.71 -7.31 -23.04
C GLU A 178 20.21 -7.57 -22.81
N ILE A 179 19.79 -7.75 -21.55
CA ILE A 179 18.38 -7.94 -21.20
C ILE A 179 17.58 -6.68 -21.48
N ILE A 180 18.07 -5.50 -21.09
CA ILE A 180 17.39 -4.23 -21.34
C ILE A 180 17.25 -3.95 -22.84
N GLU A 181 18.27 -4.25 -23.65
CA GLU A 181 18.19 -4.06 -25.09
C GLU A 181 17.18 -5.00 -25.74
N LYS A 182 17.12 -6.27 -25.29
CA LYS A 182 16.06 -7.18 -25.71
C LYS A 182 14.66 -6.62 -25.38
N LYS A 183 14.49 -6.05 -24.17
CA LYS A 183 13.22 -5.42 -23.76
C LYS A 183 12.87 -4.19 -24.59
N ARG A 184 13.87 -3.41 -25.02
CA ARG A 184 13.68 -2.25 -25.90
C ARG A 184 13.13 -2.67 -27.27
N ILE A 185 13.69 -3.73 -27.85
CA ILE A 185 13.20 -4.30 -29.12
C ILE A 185 11.75 -4.79 -28.95
N GLU A 186 11.47 -5.59 -27.90
CA GLU A 186 10.10 -6.06 -27.58
C GLU A 186 9.10 -4.91 -27.44
N TYR A 187 9.52 -3.81 -26.80
CA TYR A 187 8.71 -2.60 -26.64
C TYR A 187 8.41 -1.93 -27.98
N HIS A 188 9.42 -1.68 -28.81
CA HIS A 188 9.24 -1.04 -30.11
C HIS A 188 8.40 -1.87 -31.07
N ASP A 189 8.59 -3.19 -31.09
CA ASP A 189 7.76 -4.10 -31.87
C ASP A 189 6.30 -3.94 -31.44
N ARG A 190 6.00 -4.02 -30.15
CA ARG A 190 4.63 -3.86 -29.63
C ARG A 190 4.03 -2.50 -29.97
N GLU A 191 4.77 -1.40 -29.80
CA GLU A 191 4.27 -0.05 -30.07
C GLU A 191 4.08 0.22 -31.57
N SER A 192 4.91 -0.38 -32.42
CA SER A 192 4.71 -0.31 -33.88
C SER A 192 3.42 -1.02 -34.31
N HIS A 193 3.12 -2.19 -33.75
CA HIS A 193 1.87 -2.90 -34.01
C HIS A 193 0.65 -2.09 -33.54
N ARG A 194 0.72 -1.41 -32.39
CA ARG A 194 -0.36 -0.54 -31.89
C ARG A 194 -0.69 0.63 -32.83
N LYS A 195 0.31 1.16 -33.53
CA LYS A 195 0.12 2.28 -34.49
C LYS A 195 -0.50 1.84 -35.81
N LEU A 196 -0.42 0.54 -36.16
CA LEU A 196 -0.90 0.00 -37.44
C LEU A 196 -2.34 -0.49 -37.42
N VAL A 197 -2.99 -0.53 -36.26
CA VAL A 197 -4.41 -0.94 -36.10
C VAL A 197 -5.38 0.24 -36.05
N GLY A 198 -4.93 1.44 -36.42
CA GLY A 198 -5.73 2.68 -36.50
C GLY A 198 -6.35 2.92 -37.86
#